data_AF-A0A4R8L9N4-F1
#
_entry.id   AF-A0A4R8L9N4-F1
#
_cell.length_a   1.000
_cell.length_b   1.000
_cell.length_c   1.000
_cell.angle_alpha   90.00
_cell.angle_beta   90.00
_cell.angle_gamma   90.00
#
_symmetry.space_group_name_H-M   'P 1'
#
loop_
_entity.id
_entity.type
_entity.pdbx_description
1 polymer ?
#
loop_
_entity_poly.entity_id
_entity_poly.type
_entity_poly.pdbx_seq_one_letter_code
_entity_poly.pdbx_strand_id
1 'polypeptide(L)' 'MDKLEIVWSSAMHEYEKLTLEILLDGYPVVRVNEERGRDNLEAELGGPERNGRMARKVSLDQLIEALVDIRKTMTLKK' A
#
# COMPACT_ATOMS: atom_id res chain seq x y z
N MET A 1 -1.22 10.08 -18.57
CA MET A 1 -2.28 9.70 -17.61
C MET A 1 -1.64 8.77 -16.65
N ASP A 2 -1.62 9.10 -15.36
CA ASP A 2 -0.94 8.28 -14.38
C ASP A 2 -1.67 6.93 -14.27
N LYS A 3 -0.92 5.82 -14.35
CA LYS A 3 -1.48 4.46 -14.37
C LYS A 3 -1.32 3.81 -13.01
N LEU A 4 -2.44 3.38 -12.43
CA LEU A 4 -2.47 2.62 -11.19
C LEU A 4 -2.48 1.12 -11.52
N GLU A 5 -1.60 0.36 -10.87
CA GLU A 5 -1.47 -1.09 -11.06
C GLU A 5 -1.40 -1.81 -9.71
N ILE A 6 -1.96 -3.01 -9.63
CA ILE A 6 -1.87 -3.87 -8.45
C ILE A 6 -1.12 -5.13 -8.86
N VAL A 7 -0.02 -5.44 -8.19
CA VAL A 7 0.84 -6.57 -8.52
C VAL A 7 1.24 -7.34 -7.27
N TRP A 8 1.46 -8.64 -7.43
CA TRP A 8 2.14 -9.45 -6.42
C TRP A 8 3.64 -9.40 -6.70
N SER A 9 4.43 -8.95 -5.73
CA SER A 9 5.89 -9.01 -5.80
C SER A 9 6.40 -10.05 -4.80
N SER A 10 7.28 -10.91 -5.29
CA SER A 10 8.17 -11.70 -4.44
C SER A 10 9.58 -11.23 -4.79
N ALA A 11 10.04 -10.13 -4.21
CA ALA A 11 11.46 -9.82 -4.31
C ALA A 11 12.21 -10.91 -3.52
N MET A 12 12.59 -12.00 -4.21
CA MET A 12 13.17 -13.20 -3.60
C MET A 12 14.46 -12.94 -2.80
N HIS A 13 15.04 -11.73 -2.90
CA HIS A 13 16.26 -11.34 -2.21
C HIS A 13 16.05 -10.29 -1.10
N GLU A 14 14.91 -9.60 -1.04
CA GLU A 14 14.67 -8.53 -0.06
C GLU A 14 13.46 -8.81 0.86
N TYR A 15 12.51 -9.62 0.39
CA TYR A 15 11.33 -9.99 1.16
C TYR A 15 11.19 -11.51 1.16
N GLU A 16 11.38 -12.15 2.32
CA GLU A 16 11.18 -13.60 2.48
C GLU A 16 9.71 -14.04 2.28
N LYS A 17 8.80 -13.08 2.18
CA LYS A 17 7.35 -13.29 2.13
C LYS A 17 6.71 -12.53 0.96
N LEU A 18 5.58 -13.05 0.48
CA LEU A 18 4.78 -12.45 -0.58
C LEU A 18 4.36 -11.02 -0.19
N THR A 19 4.56 -10.06 -1.09
CA THR A 19 4.16 -8.66 -0.90
C THR A 19 3.14 -8.28 -1.98
N LEU A 20 2.04 -7.65 -1.58
CA LEU A 20 1.12 -7.01 -2.53
C LEU A 20 1.54 -5.56 -2.70
N GLU A 21 1.73 -5.10 -3.93
CA GLU A 21 2.11 -3.72 -4.21
C GLU A 21 1.04 -3.00 -5.04
N ILE A 22 0.82 -1.73 -4.72
CA ILE A 22 0.09 -0.79 -5.55
C ILE A 22 1.11 0.17 -6.15
N LEU A 23 1.14 0.24 -7.48
CA LEU A 23 2.09 1.05 -8.24
C LEU A 23 1.37 2.24 -8.89
N LEU A 24 2.00 3.40 -8.86
CA LEU A 24 1.65 4.58 -9.65
C LEU A 24 2.75 4.85 -10.66
N ASP A 25 2.46 4.73 -11.95
CA ASP A 25 3.44 4.84 -13.04
C ASP A 25 4.66 3.92 -12.86
N GLY A 26 4.41 2.71 -12.35
CA GLY A 26 5.47 1.73 -12.05
C GLY A 26 6.22 1.96 -10.73
N TYR A 27 5.95 3.05 -10.00
CA TYR A 27 6.54 3.31 -8.70
C TYR A 27 5.65 2.79 -7.57
N PRO A 28 6.16 2.00 -6.61
CA PRO A 28 5.35 1.53 -5.50
C PRO A 28 4.93 2.71 -4.63
N VAL A 29 3.62 2.81 -4.38
CA VAL A 29 3.00 3.81 -3.50
C VAL A 29 2.34 3.18 -2.28
N VAL A 30 2.00 1.89 -2.35
CA VAL A 30 1.62 1.09 -1.19
C VAL A 30 2.25 -0.29 -1.31
N ARG A 31 2.77 -0.82 -0.21
CA ARG A 31 3.20 -2.23 -0.09
C ARG A 31 2.48 -2.86 1.08
N VAL A 32 1.95 -4.05 0.92
CA VAL A 32 1.37 -4.84 2.00
C VAL A 32 2.22 -6.08 2.16
N ASN A 33 2.82 -6.25 3.34
CA ASN A 33 3.69 -7.39 3.61
C ASN A 33 3.22 -8.21 4.82
N GLU A 34 3.68 -9.46 4.87
CA GLU A 34 3.39 -10.42 5.92
C GLU A 34 4.51 -10.48 6.99
N GLU A 35 5.33 -9.43 7.16
CA GLU A 35 6.48 -9.42 8.09
C GLU A 35 6.04 -9.85 9.50
N ARG A 36 4.91 -9.33 9.96
CA ARG A 36 4.29 -9.63 11.26
C ARG A 36 3.30 -10.80 11.27
N GLY A 37 3.23 -11.56 10.18
CA GLY A 37 2.33 -12.69 10.01
C GLY A 37 0.99 -12.30 9.38
N ARG A 38 0.24 -13.30 8.93
CA ARG A 38 -0.99 -13.12 8.14
C ARG A 38 -2.13 -12.45 8.90
N ASP A 39 -2.15 -12.58 10.22
CA ASP A 39 -3.15 -11.95 11.08
C ASP A 39 -2.78 -10.50 11.46
N ASN A 40 -1.59 -10.02 11.07
CA ASN A 40 -1.08 -8.69 11.41
C ASN A 40 -0.42 -8.02 10.19
N LEU A 41 -1.13 -7.98 9.05
CA LEU A 41 -0.60 -7.38 7.83
C LEU A 41 -0.31 -5.88 8.03
N GLU A 42 0.87 -5.45 7.59
CA GLU A 42 1.27 -4.05 7.61
C GLU A 42 1.26 -3.49 6.19
N ALA A 43 0.69 -2.29 6.06
CA ALA A 43 0.76 -1.49 4.85
C ALA A 43 1.83 -0.41 5.02
N GLU A 44 2.81 -0.42 4.13
CA GLU A 44 3.81 0.62 3.97
C GLU A 44 3.34 1.61 2.89
N LEU A 45 3.35 2.90 3.23
CA LEU A 45 2.87 3.97 2.38
C LEU A 45 4.05 4.76 1.83
N GLY A 46 4.07 4.95 0.51
CA GLY A 46 5.03 5.79 -0.19
C GLY A 46 4.91 7.26 0.21
N GLY A 47 6.05 7.94 0.25
CA GLY A 47 6.07 9.40 0.38
C GLY A 47 5.62 10.12 -0.90
N PRO A 48 5.58 11.47 -0.91
CA PRO A 48 5.26 12.25 -2.10
C PRO A 48 6.33 12.13 -3.21
N GLU A 49 7.52 11.62 -2.86
CA GLU A 49 8.63 11.40 -3.78
C GLU A 49 8.42 10.09 -4.57
N ARG A 50 8.53 10.16 -5.90
CA ARG A 50 8.47 8.98 -6.80
C ARG A 50 9.81 8.22 -6.82
N ASN A 51 10.32 7.85 -5.65
CA ASN A 51 11.59 7.11 -5.51
C ASN A 51 11.40 5.72 -4.89
N GLY A 52 10.15 5.30 -4.66
CA GLY A 52 9.82 4.00 -4.08
C GLY A 52 10.14 3.85 -2.59
N ARG A 53 10.59 4.92 -1.91
CA ARG A 53 10.79 4.90 -0.45
C ARG A 53 9.45 4.94 0.26
N MET A 54 9.26 3.99 1.17
CA MET A 54 8.10 3.95 2.05
C MET A 54 8.36 4.85 3.25
N ALA A 55 7.45 5.80 3.48
CA ALA A 55 7.59 6.83 4.50
C ALA A 55 6.91 6.44 5.82
N ARG A 56 5.89 5.57 5.78
CA ARG A 56 5.07 5.24 6.95
C ARG A 56 4.58 3.80 6.90
N LYS A 57 4.53 3.12 8.05
CA LYS A 57 3.84 1.83 8.22
C LYS A 57 2.57 2.02 9.04
N VAL A 58 1.50 1.32 8.67
CA VAL A 58 0.22 1.26 9.40
C VAL A 58 -0.34 -0.17 9.32
N SER A 59 -1.23 -0.55 10.25
CA SER A 59 -2.00 -1.79 10.07
C SER A 59 -2.83 -1.71 8.79
N LEU A 60 -2.92 -2.82 8.05
CA LEU A 60 -3.75 -2.88 6.85
C LEU A 60 -5.23 -2.59 7.15
N ASP A 61 -5.75 -3.10 8.26
CA ASP A 61 -7.14 -2.86 8.67
C ASP A 61 -7.39 -1.38 8.91
N GLN A 62 -6.48 -0.71 9.61
CA GLN A 62 -6.56 0.74 9.85
C GLN A 62 -6.54 1.54 8.53
N LEU A 63 -5.72 1.13 7.56
CA LEU A 63 -5.69 1.76 6.25
C LEU A 63 -7.01 1.57 5.50
N ILE A 64 -7.57 0.35 5.50
CA ILE A 64 -8.84 0.06 4.83
C ILE A 64 -9.97 0.89 5.44
N GLU A 65 -10.08 0.92 6.77
CA GLU A 65 -11.07 1.73 7.48
C GLU A 65 -10.96 3.21 7.09
N ALA A 66 -9.74 3.76 7.15
CA ALA A 66 -9.49 5.15 6.78
C ALA A 66 -9.89 5.45 5.32
N LEU A 67 -9.54 4.58 4.37
CA LEU A 67 -9.90 4.74 2.96
C LEU A 67 -11.42 4.67 2.72
N VAL A 68 -12.11 3.77 3.42
CA VAL A 68 -13.58 3.66 3.36
C VAL A 68 -14.22 4.94 3.87
N ASP A 69 -13.74 5.48 4.99
CA ASP A 69 -14.29 6.71 5.57
C ASP A 69 -14.01 7.94 4.70
N ILE A 70 -12.79 8.08 4.17
CA ILE A 70 -12.44 9.12 3.20
C ILE A 70 -13.39 9.06 2.00
N ARG A 71 -13.62 7.87 1.42
CA ARG A 71 -14.55 7.68 0.31
C ARG A 71 -15.95 8.17 0.68
N LYS A 72 -16.49 7.76 1.84
CA LYS A 72 -17.81 8.20 2.32
C LYS A 72 -17.87 9.73 2.39
N THR A 73 -16.87 10.37 3.01
CA THR A 73 -16.81 11.84 3.14
C THR A 73 -16.74 12.54 1.78
N MET A 74 -15.95 12.02 0.84
CA MET A 74 -15.83 12.58 -0.51
C MET A 74 -17.12 12.42 -1.33
N THR A 75 -17.86 11.34 -1.12
CA THR A 75 -19.15 11.12 -1.79
C THR A 75 -20.30 11.91 -1.17
N LEU A 76 -20.26 12.20 0.13
CA LEU A 76 -21.26 13.01 0.83
C LEU A 76 -21.19 14.51 0.49
N LYS A 77 -20.07 14.97 -0.08
CA LYS A 77 -19.85 16.36 -0.51
C LYS A 77 -20.15 16.60 -2.00
N LYS A 78 -20.85 15.67 -2.66
CA LYS A 78 -21.46 15.88 -3.99
C LYS A 78 -22.92 16.25 -3.85
#